data_AF-A0A9P6A945-F1
#
_entry.id   AF-A0A9P6A945-F1
#
_cell.length_a   1.000
_cell.length_b   1.000
_cell.length_c   1.000
_cell.angle_alpha   90.00
_cell.angle_beta   90.00
_cell.angle_gamma   90.00
#
_symmetry.space_group_name_H-M   'P 1'
#
loop_
_entity.id
_entity.type
_entity.pdbx_description
1 polymer ?
#
loop_
_entity_poly.entity_id
_entity_poly.type
_entity_poly.pdbx_seq_one_letter_code
_entity_poly.pdbx_strand_id
1 'polypeptide(L)'
;MPAPPPLPPSRETTPLKPLTRRVVQIQASRDRGITYKFVLGVGFALIASFIGSMAAGYTTGLNSYCNPSVRAAFMRQREMEIRHQEEQRRQWEFEKAEWQERREEWEKEREEWEQERRRRMEEKKRKEAIRRAHVKFEIPSPHKSCLSYGTREYSAQLLNVPDDLNALELCYEAEGSIHDVMKQPDYCEDKGKWAGVFGHWRVGSQEAACKPNFSTFDDKGCLNEGSEIRIYHSHLENLRDSDDWKIMCSTTPADFLQHHFDGPTHCANWGIWGIWGIWEVRDTSC
;
A
#
# COMPACT_ATOMS: atom_id res chain seq x y z
N MET A 1 -23.50 13.36 9.83
CA MET A 1 -23.73 11.91 9.61
C MET A 1 -24.62 11.42 10.73
N PRO A 2 -25.85 10.95 10.45
CA PRO A 2 -26.76 10.48 11.49
C PRO A 2 -26.27 9.14 12.08
N ALA A 3 -26.38 9.01 13.41
CA ALA A 3 -25.95 7.81 14.14
C ALA A 3 -26.84 6.59 13.79
N PRO A 4 -26.28 5.37 13.77
CA PRO A 4 -27.04 4.17 13.47
C PRO A 4 -28.03 3.84 14.60
N PRO A 5 -29.20 3.26 14.28
CA PRO A 5 -30.20 2.88 15.26
C PRO A 5 -29.71 1.72 16.16
N PRO A 6 -30.17 1.66 17.42
CA PRO A 6 -29.73 0.64 18.37
C PRO A 6 -30.25 -0.75 17.98
N LEU A 7 -29.36 -1.75 18.06
CA LEU A 7 -29.67 -3.16 17.81
C LEU A 7 -30.69 -3.69 18.84
N PRO A 8 -31.63 -4.56 18.42
CA PRO A 8 -32.58 -5.19 19.33
C PRO A 8 -31.88 -6.17 20.29
N PRO A 9 -32.42 -6.36 21.51
CA PRO A 9 -31.81 -7.22 22.51
C PRO A 9 -31.78 -8.68 22.06
N SER A 10 -30.59 -9.27 22.15
CA SER A 10 -30.34 -10.70 21.91
C SER A 10 -31.23 -11.55 22.82
N ARG A 11 -32.11 -12.35 22.22
CA ARG A 11 -32.85 -13.39 22.95
C ARG A 11 -31.83 -14.38 23.54
N GLU A 12 -31.79 -14.39 24.87
CA GLU A 12 -31.10 -15.37 25.68
C GLU A 12 -31.42 -16.79 25.21
N THR A 13 -30.36 -17.53 24.89
CA THR A 13 -30.37 -18.96 24.64
C THR A 13 -30.67 -19.69 25.94
N THR A 14 -31.94 -20.05 26.14
CA THR A 14 -32.35 -20.97 27.21
C THR A 14 -31.72 -22.35 26.95
N PRO A 15 -31.02 -22.96 27.92
CA PRO A 15 -30.42 -24.27 27.73
C PRO A 15 -31.49 -25.36 27.76
N LEU A 16 -31.61 -26.11 26.67
CA LEU A 16 -32.44 -27.31 26.57
C LEU A 16 -31.91 -28.39 27.54
N LYS A 17 -32.65 -28.64 28.62
CA LYS A 17 -32.44 -29.77 29.55
C LYS A 17 -32.96 -31.09 28.96
N PRO A 18 -32.36 -32.24 29.36
CA PRO A 18 -32.52 -33.51 28.67
C PRO A 18 -33.84 -34.21 29.00
N LEU A 19 -34.54 -34.71 27.97
CA LEU A 19 -35.67 -35.61 28.13
C LEU A 19 -35.18 -37.02 28.47
N THR A 20 -35.17 -37.32 29.75
CA THR A 20 -34.92 -38.64 30.32
C THR A 20 -36.13 -39.55 30.07
N ARG A 21 -35.88 -40.65 29.36
CA ARG A 21 -36.85 -41.71 29.06
C ARG A 21 -37.17 -42.50 30.32
N ARG A 22 -38.28 -42.20 31.00
CA ARG A 22 -38.83 -43.03 32.08
C ARG A 22 -39.43 -44.31 31.49
N VAL A 23 -38.74 -45.43 31.71
CA VAL A 23 -39.29 -46.78 31.51
C VAL A 23 -40.22 -47.06 32.69
N VAL A 24 -41.53 -47.10 32.43
CA VAL A 24 -42.53 -47.56 33.39
C VAL A 24 -42.63 -49.08 33.23
N GLN A 25 -42.12 -49.83 34.23
CA GLN A 25 -42.42 -51.26 34.37
C GLN A 25 -43.81 -51.41 35.00
N ILE A 26 -44.74 -52.00 34.27
CA ILE A 26 -46.03 -52.43 34.80
C ILE A 26 -45.94 -53.94 35.06
N GLN A 27 -45.92 -54.32 36.34
CA GLN A 27 -46.11 -55.70 36.78
C GLN A 27 -47.58 -56.09 36.58
N ALA A 28 -47.82 -57.12 35.76
CA ALA A 28 -49.14 -57.71 35.58
C ALA A 28 -49.31 -58.89 36.55
N SER A 29 -50.12 -58.70 37.60
CA SER A 29 -50.58 -59.77 38.48
C SER A 29 -51.84 -60.45 37.91
N ARG A 30 -51.69 -61.74 37.65
CA ARG A 30 -52.67 -62.83 37.77
C ARG A 30 -53.93 -62.47 38.59
N ASP A 31 -55.12 -62.47 37.99
CA ASP A 31 -56.22 -63.37 38.39
C ASP A 31 -57.53 -63.23 37.57
N ARG A 32 -58.34 -64.30 37.60
CA ARG A 32 -59.76 -64.42 37.18
C ARG A 32 -60.06 -64.75 35.71
N GLY A 33 -59.93 -66.05 35.41
CA GLY A 33 -60.85 -66.74 34.52
C GLY A 33 -62.30 -66.65 35.05
N ILE A 34 -63.27 -66.86 34.16
CA ILE A 34 -64.72 -66.76 34.42
C ILE A 34 -65.30 -65.33 34.32
N THR A 35 -64.72 -64.45 33.49
CA THR A 35 -65.46 -63.33 32.85
C THR A 35 -65.03 -63.09 31.40
N TYR A 36 -64.06 -63.86 30.89
CA TYR A 36 -63.46 -63.66 29.58
C TYR A 36 -64.40 -63.96 28.42
N LYS A 37 -65.38 -64.87 28.57
CA LYS A 37 -66.34 -65.18 27.47
C LYS A 37 -67.40 -64.09 27.26
N PHE A 38 -67.81 -63.39 28.32
CA PHE A 38 -68.74 -62.26 28.21
C PHE A 38 -68.03 -60.98 27.75
N VAL A 39 -66.81 -60.73 28.25
CA VAL A 39 -65.98 -59.59 27.84
C VAL A 39 -65.43 -59.76 26.42
N LEU A 40 -65.11 -60.98 25.94
CA LEU A 40 -64.78 -61.19 24.53
C LEU A 40 -65.98 -60.98 23.62
N GLY A 41 -67.18 -61.44 24.00
CA GLY A 41 -68.36 -61.29 23.16
C GLY A 41 -68.73 -59.82 22.94
N VAL A 42 -68.76 -59.03 24.03
CA VAL A 42 -69.04 -57.59 23.96
C VAL A 42 -67.85 -56.82 23.35
N GLY A 43 -66.61 -57.22 23.65
CA GLY A 43 -65.40 -56.64 23.06
C GLY A 43 -65.30 -56.87 21.56
N PHE A 44 -65.60 -58.08 21.06
CA PHE A 44 -65.68 -58.35 19.63
C PHE A 44 -66.82 -57.58 18.98
N ALA A 45 -67.97 -57.43 19.65
CA ALA A 45 -69.07 -56.63 19.12
C ALA A 45 -68.71 -55.15 19.01
N LEU A 46 -68.01 -54.58 20.00
CA LEU A 46 -67.55 -53.19 19.97
C LEU A 46 -66.42 -52.97 18.97
N ILE A 47 -65.46 -53.90 18.85
CA ILE A 47 -64.40 -53.83 17.86
C ILE A 47 -64.95 -54.01 16.44
N ALA A 48 -65.86 -54.96 16.23
CA ALA A 48 -66.53 -55.15 14.95
C ALA A 48 -67.44 -53.95 14.61
N SER A 49 -68.07 -53.32 15.60
CA SER A 49 -68.83 -52.09 15.41
C SER A 49 -67.92 -50.89 15.10
N PHE A 50 -66.75 -50.79 15.74
CA PHE A 50 -65.77 -49.72 15.46
C PHE A 50 -65.08 -49.91 14.10
N ILE A 51 -64.72 -51.14 13.75
CA ILE A 51 -64.19 -51.49 12.42
C ILE A 51 -65.28 -51.33 11.36
N GLY A 52 -66.53 -51.68 11.65
CA GLY A 52 -67.68 -51.44 10.77
C GLY A 52 -67.98 -49.95 10.59
N SER A 53 -67.82 -49.15 11.65
CA SER A 53 -68.00 -47.69 11.63
C SER A 53 -66.85 -46.97 10.93
N MET A 54 -65.60 -47.43 11.11
CA MET A 54 -64.45 -46.99 10.32
C MET A 54 -64.62 -47.42 8.87
N ALA A 55 -65.01 -48.66 8.57
CA ALA A 55 -65.25 -49.11 7.20
C ALA A 55 -66.39 -48.33 6.53
N ALA A 56 -67.48 -48.02 7.24
CA ALA A 56 -68.57 -47.16 6.75
C ALA A 56 -68.15 -45.68 6.61
N GLY A 57 -67.29 -45.18 7.51
CA GLY A 57 -66.69 -43.85 7.42
C GLY A 57 -65.65 -43.73 6.30
N TYR A 58 -64.92 -44.80 6.00
CA TYR A 58 -64.00 -44.89 4.88
C TYR A 58 -64.74 -45.08 3.56
N THR A 59 -65.84 -45.83 3.51
CA THR A 59 -66.64 -45.93 2.27
C THR A 59 -67.38 -44.64 1.97
N THR A 60 -67.86 -43.89 2.96
CA THR A 60 -68.49 -42.57 2.75
C THR A 60 -67.46 -41.45 2.52
N GLY A 61 -66.29 -41.50 3.18
CA GLY A 61 -65.19 -40.55 2.96
C GLY A 61 -64.43 -40.76 1.64
N LEU A 62 -64.26 -42.01 1.20
CA LEU A 62 -63.57 -42.33 -0.07
C LEU A 62 -64.50 -42.24 -1.28
N ASN A 63 -65.82 -42.36 -1.12
CA ASN A 63 -66.76 -42.11 -2.23
C ASN A 63 -66.84 -40.62 -2.59
N SER A 64 -66.48 -39.72 -1.66
CA SER A 64 -66.30 -38.28 -1.95
C SER A 64 -65.05 -37.99 -2.81
N TYR A 65 -64.06 -38.91 -2.85
CA TYR A 65 -62.92 -38.84 -3.77
C TYR A 65 -63.20 -39.46 -5.15
N CYS A 66 -64.31 -40.20 -5.29
CA CYS A 66 -64.76 -40.79 -6.55
C CYS A 66 -65.66 -39.85 -7.38
N ASN A 67 -66.06 -38.69 -6.85
CA ASN A 67 -66.73 -37.66 -7.66
C ASN A 67 -65.66 -36.83 -8.43
N PRO A 68 -65.63 -36.91 -9.78
CA PRO A 68 -64.63 -36.22 -10.58
C PRO A 68 -64.60 -34.70 -10.35
N SER A 69 -65.75 -34.10 -10.02
CA SER A 69 -65.86 -32.66 -9.80
C SER A 69 -65.23 -32.20 -8.48
N VAL A 70 -65.40 -32.98 -7.40
CA VAL A 70 -64.83 -32.69 -6.06
C VAL A 70 -63.33 -32.90 -6.08
N ARG A 71 -62.85 -33.97 -6.73
CA ARG A 71 -61.41 -34.21 -6.95
C ARG A 71 -60.78 -33.08 -7.76
N ALA A 72 -61.44 -32.62 -8.83
CA ALA A 72 -60.94 -31.50 -9.64
C ALA A 72 -60.91 -30.17 -8.89
N ALA A 73 -61.84 -29.92 -7.96
CA ALA A 73 -61.84 -28.72 -7.11
C ALA A 73 -60.69 -28.76 -6.08
N PHE A 74 -60.49 -29.91 -5.42
CA PHE A 74 -59.40 -30.11 -4.46
C PHE A 74 -58.01 -29.98 -5.12
N MET A 75 -57.83 -30.55 -6.31
CA MET A 75 -56.57 -30.42 -7.06
C MET A 75 -56.31 -28.95 -7.44
N ARG A 76 -57.34 -28.20 -7.86
CA ARG A 76 -57.23 -26.76 -8.13
C ARG A 76 -56.84 -25.95 -6.89
N GLN A 77 -57.42 -26.27 -5.72
CA GLN A 77 -57.08 -25.60 -4.47
C GLN A 77 -55.63 -25.89 -4.05
N ARG A 78 -55.21 -27.16 -4.14
CA ARG A 78 -53.83 -27.57 -3.86
C ARG A 78 -52.82 -26.93 -4.82
N GLU A 79 -53.17 -26.79 -6.10
CA GLU A 79 -52.34 -26.06 -7.08
C GLU A 79 -52.21 -24.57 -6.76
N MET A 80 -53.25 -23.93 -6.23
CA MET A 80 -53.17 -22.53 -5.79
C MET A 80 -52.30 -22.39 -4.53
N GLU A 81 -52.42 -23.29 -3.56
CA GLU A 81 -51.58 -23.30 -2.36
C GLU A 81 -50.10 -23.57 -2.69
N ILE A 82 -49.82 -24.51 -3.60
CA ILE A 82 -48.46 -24.78 -4.09
C ILE A 82 -47.90 -23.53 -4.76
N ARG A 83 -48.67 -22.88 -5.66
CA ARG A 83 -48.24 -21.63 -6.31
C ARG A 83 -47.93 -20.53 -5.30
N HIS A 84 -48.81 -20.34 -4.31
CA HIS A 84 -48.60 -19.33 -3.28
C HIS A 84 -47.35 -19.62 -2.42
N GLN A 85 -47.14 -20.88 -2.04
CA GLN A 85 -45.93 -21.30 -1.32
C GLN A 85 -44.66 -21.14 -2.16
N GLU A 86 -44.73 -21.40 -3.47
CA GLU A 86 -43.63 -21.18 -4.39
C GLU A 86 -43.30 -19.69 -4.52
N GLU A 87 -44.31 -18.82 -4.65
CA GLU A 87 -44.14 -17.37 -4.70
C GLU A 87 -43.50 -16.83 -3.42
N GLN A 88 -43.99 -17.23 -2.24
CA GLN A 88 -43.39 -16.84 -0.97
C GLN A 88 -41.94 -17.33 -0.84
N ARG A 89 -41.64 -18.54 -1.30
CA ARG A 89 -40.28 -19.08 -1.29
C ARG A 89 -39.36 -18.29 -2.21
N ARG A 90 -39.84 -17.93 -3.42
CA ARG A 90 -39.08 -17.08 -4.35
C ARG A 90 -38.82 -15.70 -3.79
N GLN A 91 -39.81 -15.07 -3.15
CA GLN A 91 -39.63 -13.78 -2.47
C GLN A 91 -38.60 -13.88 -1.36
N TRP A 92 -38.71 -14.89 -0.51
CA TRP A 92 -37.77 -15.12 0.58
C TRP A 92 -36.35 -15.41 0.08
N GLU A 93 -36.19 -16.19 -1.00
CA GLU A 93 -34.89 -16.44 -1.62
C GLU A 93 -34.26 -15.16 -2.20
N PHE A 94 -35.08 -14.32 -2.85
CA PHE A 94 -34.63 -13.03 -3.38
C PHE A 94 -34.18 -12.08 -2.24
N GLU A 95 -35.01 -11.90 -1.22
CA GLU A 95 -34.66 -11.09 -0.05
C GLU A 95 -33.40 -11.62 0.63
N LYS A 96 -33.29 -12.94 0.80
CA LYS A 96 -32.11 -13.56 1.39
C LYS A 96 -30.85 -13.31 0.56
N ALA A 97 -30.95 -13.37 -0.77
CA ALA A 97 -29.83 -13.06 -1.66
C ALA A 97 -29.41 -11.58 -1.53
N GLU A 98 -30.36 -10.65 -1.53
CA GLU A 98 -30.09 -9.22 -1.33
C GLU A 98 -29.44 -8.94 0.04
N TRP A 99 -29.92 -9.60 1.09
CA TRP A 99 -29.34 -9.52 2.44
C TRP A 99 -27.95 -10.17 2.54
N GLN A 100 -27.63 -11.15 1.68
CA GLN A 100 -26.28 -11.72 1.60
C GLN A 100 -25.33 -10.75 0.89
N GLU A 101 -25.73 -10.23 -0.27
CA GLU A 101 -24.93 -9.27 -1.04
C GLU A 101 -24.61 -8.02 -0.21
N ARG A 102 -25.62 -7.44 0.45
CA ARG A 102 -25.42 -6.28 1.32
C ARG A 102 -24.46 -6.56 2.47
N ARG A 103 -24.47 -7.77 3.05
CA ARG A 103 -23.52 -8.14 4.11
C ARG A 103 -22.12 -8.27 3.58
N GLU A 104 -21.95 -8.83 2.39
CA GLU A 104 -20.64 -8.95 1.74
C GLU A 104 -20.07 -7.57 1.38
N GLU A 105 -20.90 -6.65 0.89
CA GLU A 105 -20.51 -5.25 0.66
C GLU A 105 -20.09 -4.56 1.96
N TRP A 106 -20.89 -4.70 3.01
CA TRP A 106 -20.56 -4.15 4.33
C TRP A 106 -19.30 -4.76 4.93
N GLU A 107 -19.03 -6.04 4.69
CA GLU A 107 -17.79 -6.70 5.09
C GLU A 107 -16.58 -6.10 4.37
N LYS A 108 -16.66 -5.94 3.04
CA LYS A 108 -15.61 -5.29 2.24
C LYS A 108 -15.36 -3.85 2.69
N GLU A 109 -16.42 -3.06 2.88
CA GLU A 109 -16.30 -1.66 3.33
C GLU A 109 -15.63 -1.58 4.71
N ARG A 110 -15.99 -2.47 5.64
CA ARG A 110 -15.32 -2.54 6.96
C ARG A 110 -13.85 -2.90 6.84
N GLU A 111 -13.50 -3.88 6.01
CA GLU A 111 -12.12 -4.28 5.79
C GLU A 111 -11.29 -3.14 5.20
N GLU A 112 -11.79 -2.45 4.18
CA GLU A 112 -11.16 -1.27 3.59
C GLU A 112 -10.98 -0.15 4.62
N TRP A 113 -12.03 0.13 5.41
CA TRP A 113 -11.98 1.14 6.45
C TRP A 113 -10.97 0.80 7.55
N GLU A 114 -10.88 -0.47 7.96
CA GLU A 114 -9.89 -0.94 8.93
C GLU A 114 -8.46 -0.82 8.40
N GLN A 115 -8.23 -1.16 7.13
CA GLN A 115 -6.93 -1.00 6.47
C GLN A 115 -6.51 0.47 6.38
N GLU A 116 -7.41 1.36 5.93
CA GLU A 116 -7.14 2.79 5.85
C GLU A 116 -6.89 3.39 7.24
N ARG A 117 -7.65 2.97 8.26
CA ARG A 117 -7.41 3.39 9.65
C ARG A 117 -6.05 2.94 10.15
N ARG A 118 -5.62 1.70 9.84
CA ARG A 118 -4.29 1.20 10.18
C ARG A 118 -3.19 2.03 9.51
N ARG A 119 -3.32 2.30 8.21
CA ARG A 119 -2.39 3.14 7.43
C ARG A 119 -2.25 4.53 8.04
N ARG A 120 -3.37 5.18 8.39
CA ARG A 120 -3.37 6.50 9.04
C ARG A 120 -2.71 6.48 10.42
N MET A 121 -2.93 5.43 11.21
CA MET A 121 -2.28 5.30 12.52
C MET A 121 -0.77 5.09 12.39
N GLU A 122 -0.34 4.26 11.44
CA GLU A 122 1.09 4.04 11.14
C GLU A 122 1.77 5.32 10.64
N GLU A 123 1.15 6.04 9.72
CA GLU A 123 1.66 7.33 9.22
C GLU A 123 1.78 8.36 10.34
N LYS A 124 0.77 8.45 11.21
CA LYS A 124 0.81 9.36 12.37
C LYS A 124 1.94 8.98 13.33
N LYS A 125 2.13 7.69 13.61
CA LYS A 125 3.25 7.19 14.43
C LYS A 125 4.59 7.52 13.79
N ARG A 126 4.76 7.30 12.48
CA ARG A 126 5.96 7.67 11.71
C ARG A 126 6.27 9.16 11.86
N LYS A 127 5.29 10.03 11.59
CA LYS A 127 5.45 11.49 11.70
C LYS A 127 5.81 11.93 13.12
N GLU A 128 5.19 11.32 14.12
CA GLU A 128 5.48 11.63 15.52
C GLU A 128 6.87 11.14 15.95
N ALA A 129 7.32 9.97 15.47
CA ALA A 129 8.67 9.46 15.70
C ALA A 129 9.72 10.39 15.10
N ILE A 130 9.57 10.79 13.83
CA ILE A 130 10.46 11.75 13.16
C ILE A 130 10.53 13.07 13.94
N ARG A 131 9.35 13.61 14.32
CA ARG A 131 9.27 14.87 15.07
C ARG A 131 9.96 14.80 16.42
N ARG A 132 9.77 13.71 17.18
CA ARG A 132 10.39 13.53 18.51
C ARG A 132 11.89 13.29 18.42
N ALA A 133 12.35 12.66 17.35
CA ALA A 133 13.75 12.34 17.17
C ALA A 133 14.59 13.56 16.79
N HIS A 134 13.98 14.65 16.29
CA HIS A 134 14.70 15.83 15.82
C HIS A 134 15.79 15.44 14.80
N VAL A 135 15.38 14.66 13.78
CA VAL A 135 16.22 14.26 12.66
C VAL A 135 16.76 15.52 11.99
N LYS A 136 18.08 15.61 11.88
CA LYS A 136 18.77 16.75 11.29
C LYS A 136 20.13 16.33 10.77
N PHE A 137 20.67 17.08 9.82
CA PHE A 137 22.06 16.94 9.47
C PHE A 137 22.97 17.61 10.51
N GLU A 138 24.19 17.09 10.63
CA GLU A 138 25.32 17.87 11.12
C GLU A 138 25.53 19.13 10.29
N ILE A 139 26.38 20.04 10.76
CA ILE A 139 26.79 21.20 9.96
C ILE A 139 27.51 20.66 8.72
N PRO A 140 26.99 20.90 7.50
CA PRO A 140 27.61 20.36 6.31
C PRO A 140 29.02 20.87 6.13
N SER A 141 29.93 19.93 5.90
CA SER A 141 31.35 20.23 5.74
C SER A 141 31.73 20.24 4.26
N PRO A 142 32.46 21.26 3.79
CA PRO A 142 32.96 21.28 2.43
C PRO A 142 34.04 20.20 2.23
N HIS A 143 33.99 19.52 1.08
CA HIS A 143 35.08 18.66 0.65
C HIS A 143 36.35 19.48 0.39
N LYS A 144 37.50 18.85 0.61
CA LYS A 144 38.81 19.50 0.40
C LYS A 144 39.03 19.88 -1.05
N SER A 145 38.57 19.04 -1.97
CA SER A 145 38.67 19.23 -3.41
C SER A 145 37.41 19.86 -4.00
N CYS A 146 37.59 20.63 -5.06
CA CYS A 146 36.50 21.12 -5.90
C CYS A 146 36.02 20.02 -6.86
N LEU A 147 34.72 20.02 -7.16
CA LEU A 147 34.13 19.10 -8.15
C LEU A 147 34.37 19.60 -9.57
N SER A 148 34.24 20.90 -9.80
CA SER A 148 34.46 21.59 -11.06
C SER A 148 34.58 23.11 -10.81
N TYR A 149 34.79 23.90 -11.88
CA TYR A 149 34.80 25.35 -11.77
C TYR A 149 33.56 25.88 -11.04
N GLY A 150 33.81 26.67 -10.00
CA GLY A 150 32.80 27.26 -9.13
C GLY A 150 31.97 26.26 -8.33
N THR A 151 32.28 24.96 -8.35
CA THR A 151 31.44 23.93 -7.75
C THR A 151 32.19 23.09 -6.72
N ARG A 152 31.63 22.99 -5.51
CA ARG A 152 32.14 22.13 -4.43
C ARG A 152 31.07 21.18 -3.91
N GLU A 153 31.50 20.01 -3.46
CA GLU A 153 30.64 19.09 -2.71
C GLU A 153 30.70 19.38 -1.21
N TYR A 154 29.55 19.38 -0.57
CA TYR A 154 29.40 19.37 0.87
C TYR A 154 28.81 18.04 1.30
N SER A 155 29.22 17.55 2.46
CA SER A 155 28.62 16.37 3.06
C SER A 155 28.38 16.55 4.55
N ALA A 156 27.33 15.90 5.03
CA ALA A 156 26.91 15.95 6.43
C ALA A 156 26.29 14.62 6.85
N GLN A 157 26.57 14.18 8.06
CA GLN A 157 25.95 12.99 8.62
C GLN A 157 24.51 13.30 9.06
N LEU A 158 23.58 12.38 8.80
CA LEU A 158 22.22 12.44 9.32
C LEU A 158 22.20 11.93 10.76
N LEU A 159 21.70 12.77 11.68
CA LEU A 159 21.67 12.49 13.11
C LEU A 159 20.26 12.14 13.60
N ASN A 160 20.23 11.45 14.75
CA ASN A 160 19.03 11.09 15.50
C ASN A 160 17.99 10.32 14.68
N VAL A 161 18.45 9.42 13.82
CA VAL A 161 17.55 8.56 13.06
C VAL A 161 16.92 7.50 13.98
N PRO A 162 15.59 7.39 14.06
CA PRO A 162 14.94 6.31 14.80
C PRO A 162 15.25 4.93 14.21
N ASP A 163 15.48 3.94 15.07
CA ASP A 163 15.81 2.55 14.66
C ASP A 163 14.72 1.89 13.80
N ASP A 164 13.47 2.33 13.93
CA ASP A 164 12.30 1.80 13.22
C ASP A 164 12.07 2.44 11.84
N LEU A 165 12.89 3.42 11.45
CA LEU A 165 12.74 4.16 10.19
C LEU A 165 13.92 3.93 9.24
N ASN A 166 13.64 4.06 7.95
CA ASN A 166 14.67 3.97 6.93
C ASN A 166 15.50 5.27 6.90
N ALA A 167 16.76 5.19 7.33
CA ALA A 167 17.68 6.31 7.37
C ALA A 167 17.91 6.98 5.99
N LEU A 168 17.91 6.18 4.92
CA LEU A 168 18.11 6.69 3.56
C LEU A 168 16.91 7.49 3.08
N GLU A 169 15.69 7.03 3.37
CA GLU A 169 14.45 7.75 3.06
C GLU A 169 14.40 9.09 3.80
N LEU A 170 14.75 9.08 5.10
CA LEU A 170 14.82 10.30 5.91
C LEU A 170 15.89 11.28 5.42
N CYS A 171 17.00 10.78 4.87
CA CYS A 171 18.05 11.62 4.30
C CYS A 171 17.53 12.46 3.13
N TYR A 172 16.73 11.88 2.23
CA TYR A 172 16.14 12.62 1.10
C TYR A 172 15.03 13.59 1.54
N GLU A 173 14.32 13.32 2.64
CA GLU A 173 13.30 14.22 3.18
C GLU A 173 13.90 15.41 3.95
N ALA A 174 15.03 15.21 4.63
CA ALA A 174 15.64 16.20 5.50
C ALA A 174 16.36 17.32 4.72
N GLU A 175 16.42 18.51 5.33
CA GLU A 175 17.12 19.67 4.78
C GLU A 175 18.39 19.98 5.58
N GLY A 176 19.48 20.28 4.86
CA GLY A 176 20.73 20.78 5.42
C GLY A 176 20.91 22.27 5.14
N SER A 177 21.60 22.98 6.03
CA SER A 177 21.91 24.41 5.86
C SER A 177 23.23 24.59 5.13
N ILE A 178 23.17 25.07 3.90
CA ILE A 178 24.32 25.31 3.02
C ILE A 178 24.33 26.81 2.68
N HIS A 179 25.35 27.54 3.13
CA HIS A 179 25.42 29.01 2.96
C HIS A 179 24.14 29.73 3.43
N ASP A 180 23.63 29.35 4.60
CA ASP A 180 22.38 29.85 5.19
C ASP A 180 21.10 29.56 4.38
N VAL A 181 21.17 28.67 3.39
CA VAL A 181 20.04 28.18 2.61
C VAL A 181 19.74 26.74 3.00
N MET A 182 18.51 26.49 3.45
CA MET A 182 18.01 25.14 3.70
C MET A 182 17.71 24.46 2.37
N LYS A 183 18.32 23.30 2.12
CA LYS A 183 18.04 22.49 0.94
C LYS A 183 18.20 20.99 1.19
N GLN A 184 17.43 20.20 0.46
CA GLN A 184 17.57 18.75 0.43
C GLN A 184 18.91 18.34 -0.23
N PRO A 185 19.49 17.19 0.14
CA PRO A 185 20.69 16.66 -0.51
C PRO A 185 20.41 16.26 -1.95
N ASP A 186 21.41 16.37 -2.82
CA ASP A 186 21.35 15.89 -4.20
C ASP A 186 21.37 14.36 -4.26
N TYR A 187 22.08 13.73 -3.31
CA TYR A 187 22.07 12.30 -3.11
C TYR A 187 22.42 11.93 -1.66
N CYS A 188 22.06 10.71 -1.27
CA CYS A 188 22.35 10.15 0.04
C CYS A 188 23.23 8.89 -0.09
N GLU A 189 24.20 8.75 0.80
CA GLU A 189 25.14 7.64 0.86
C GLU A 189 25.03 6.93 2.22
N ASP A 190 24.80 5.61 2.23
CA ASP A 190 24.88 4.80 3.45
C ASP A 190 26.32 4.30 3.63
N LYS A 191 27.02 4.83 4.64
CA LYS A 191 28.40 4.43 4.98
C LYS A 191 28.45 3.26 5.98
N GLY A 192 27.32 2.59 6.19
CA GLY A 192 27.18 1.41 7.01
C GLY A 192 26.87 1.72 8.47
N LYS A 193 26.66 0.66 9.25
CA LYS A 193 26.08 0.70 10.60
C LYS A 193 26.74 1.68 11.59
N TRP A 194 28.05 1.91 11.47
CA TRP A 194 28.81 2.74 12.40
C TRP A 194 28.94 4.20 11.95
N ALA A 195 28.95 4.44 10.64
CA ALA A 195 29.09 5.78 10.08
C ALA A 195 27.72 6.41 9.76
N GLY A 196 26.67 5.60 9.58
CA GLY A 196 25.33 6.08 9.26
C GLY A 196 25.21 6.61 7.84
N VAL A 197 24.15 7.38 7.61
CA VAL A 197 23.81 7.93 6.30
C VAL A 197 24.30 9.37 6.20
N PHE A 198 24.88 9.72 5.04
CA PHE A 198 25.35 11.05 4.71
C PHE A 198 24.48 11.65 3.60
N GLY A 199 24.14 12.93 3.75
CA GLY A 199 23.63 13.75 2.66
C GLY A 199 24.77 14.45 1.95
N HIS A 200 24.66 14.60 0.63
CA HIS A 200 25.64 15.28 -0.21
C HIS A 200 24.98 16.40 -1.01
N TRP A 201 25.66 17.54 -1.09
CA TRP A 201 25.19 18.72 -1.82
C TRP A 201 26.28 19.24 -2.75
N ARG A 202 25.95 19.40 -4.02
CA ARG A 202 26.76 20.10 -5.02
C ARG A 202 26.36 21.57 -5.00
N VAL A 203 27.35 22.43 -4.79
CA VAL A 203 27.15 23.86 -4.54
C VAL A 203 27.96 24.64 -5.55
N GLY A 204 27.27 25.34 -6.46
CA GLY A 204 27.88 26.16 -7.52
C GLY A 204 27.99 27.65 -7.19
N SER A 205 27.56 28.07 -6.00
CA SER A 205 27.48 29.48 -5.58
C SER A 205 28.40 29.73 -4.39
N GLN A 206 28.94 30.94 -4.30
CA GLN A 206 29.82 31.37 -3.19
C GLN A 206 31.08 30.49 -2.96
N GLU A 207 31.48 29.69 -3.96
CA GLU A 207 32.70 28.88 -3.94
C GLU A 207 33.89 29.59 -4.57
N ALA A 208 34.32 30.72 -4.00
CA ALA A 208 35.45 31.49 -4.52
C ALA A 208 36.74 30.64 -4.61
N ALA A 209 36.92 29.72 -3.67
CA ALA A 209 38.07 28.82 -3.65
C ALA A 209 38.03 27.71 -4.72
N CYS A 210 36.93 27.57 -5.48
CA CYS A 210 36.82 26.65 -6.62
C CYS A 210 36.82 27.40 -7.96
N LYS A 211 37.31 28.64 -7.99
CA LYS A 211 37.39 29.45 -9.21
C LYS A 211 38.85 29.74 -9.56
N PRO A 212 39.57 28.73 -10.09
CA PRO A 212 40.84 29.01 -10.75
C PRO A 212 40.58 29.94 -11.95
N ASN A 213 41.64 30.56 -12.46
CA ASN A 213 41.54 31.44 -13.62
C ASN A 213 42.71 31.21 -14.55
N PHE A 214 42.53 31.62 -15.80
CA PHE A 214 43.60 31.65 -16.77
C PHE A 214 44.27 33.02 -16.72
N SER A 215 45.61 32.99 -16.70
CA SER A 215 46.47 34.18 -16.70
C SER A 215 46.52 34.81 -18.10
N THR A 216 47.70 35.27 -18.53
CA THR A 216 47.88 35.85 -19.86
C THR A 216 47.79 34.80 -20.97
N PHE A 217 47.14 35.17 -22.07
CA PHE A 217 47.03 34.32 -23.26
C PHE A 217 48.19 34.58 -24.21
N ASP A 218 49.04 33.57 -24.38
CA ASP A 218 50.13 33.57 -25.33
C ASP A 218 49.64 33.09 -26.70
N ASP A 219 49.74 33.94 -27.72
CA ASP A 219 49.56 33.53 -29.12
C ASP A 219 50.75 32.65 -29.56
N LYS A 220 50.47 31.41 -29.95
CA LYS A 220 51.46 30.46 -30.48
C LYS A 220 51.48 30.40 -32.00
N GLY A 221 50.67 31.22 -32.67
CA GLY A 221 50.56 31.28 -34.11
C GLY A 221 49.59 30.24 -34.67
N CYS A 222 49.66 30.05 -35.99
CA CYS A 222 48.81 29.11 -36.70
C CYS A 222 49.23 27.65 -36.45
N LEU A 223 48.26 26.74 -36.32
CA LEU A 223 48.53 25.30 -36.17
C LEU A 223 49.31 24.76 -37.37
N ASN A 224 48.84 25.06 -38.59
CA ASN A 224 49.55 24.87 -39.86
C ASN A 224 49.18 26.01 -40.83
N GLU A 225 49.99 26.25 -41.87
CA GLU A 225 49.60 27.16 -42.96
C GLU A 225 48.34 26.66 -43.67
N GLY A 226 47.31 27.51 -43.81
CA GLY A 226 46.02 27.16 -44.42
C GLY A 226 45.11 26.32 -43.53
N SER A 227 45.41 26.22 -42.22
CA SER A 227 44.57 25.48 -41.27
C SER A 227 43.35 26.25 -40.79
N GLU A 228 43.34 27.58 -40.98
CA GLU A 228 42.35 28.48 -40.39
C GLU A 228 42.25 28.37 -38.85
N ILE A 229 43.28 27.85 -38.18
CA ILE A 229 43.33 27.64 -36.73
C ILE A 229 44.55 28.33 -36.13
N ARG A 230 44.32 29.20 -35.15
CA ARG A 230 45.34 29.85 -34.31
C ARG A 230 45.31 29.26 -32.90
N ILE A 231 46.49 29.00 -32.34
CA ILE A 231 46.64 28.35 -31.03
C ILE A 231 46.97 29.40 -29.97
N TYR A 232 46.26 29.37 -28.85
CA TYR A 232 46.55 30.17 -27.68
C TYR A 232 46.81 29.29 -26.46
N HIS A 233 47.82 29.64 -25.67
CA HIS A 233 48.12 28.97 -24.39
C HIS A 233 47.90 29.94 -23.23
N SER A 234 47.37 29.47 -22.10
CA SER A 234 47.32 30.26 -20.88
C SER A 234 47.51 29.38 -19.64
N HIS A 235 48.29 29.86 -18.67
CA HIS A 235 48.56 29.14 -17.43
C HIS A 235 47.36 29.26 -16.49
N LEU A 236 46.95 28.12 -15.91
CA LEU A 236 45.87 28.02 -14.94
C LEU A 236 46.39 28.33 -13.54
N GLU A 237 45.92 29.43 -12.96
CA GLU A 237 46.28 29.89 -11.63
C GLU A 237 45.19 29.57 -10.60
N ASN A 238 45.56 29.67 -9.31
CA ASN A 238 44.68 29.42 -8.16
C ASN A 238 44.09 28.00 -8.12
N LEU A 239 44.76 27.04 -8.75
CA LEU A 239 44.47 25.63 -8.59
C LEU A 239 44.94 25.13 -7.22
N ARG A 240 44.11 24.38 -6.50
CA ARG A 240 44.49 23.79 -5.21
C ARG A 240 45.14 22.43 -5.43
N ASP A 241 46.09 22.09 -4.57
CA ASP A 241 46.82 20.80 -4.62
C ASP A 241 45.89 19.57 -4.54
N SER A 242 44.74 19.71 -3.87
CA SER A 242 43.76 18.63 -3.72
C SER A 242 42.81 18.46 -4.91
N ASP A 243 42.78 19.43 -5.84
CA ASP A 243 41.80 19.44 -6.91
C ASP A 243 42.24 18.55 -8.08
N ASP A 244 41.27 17.97 -8.79
CA ASP A 244 41.56 17.32 -10.06
C ASP A 244 41.83 18.39 -11.13
N TRP A 245 43.12 18.61 -11.41
CA TRP A 245 43.55 19.60 -12.38
C TRP A 245 42.93 19.42 -13.76
N LYS A 246 42.60 18.19 -14.17
CA LYS A 246 42.00 17.94 -15.49
C LYS A 246 40.60 18.51 -15.54
N ILE A 247 39.80 18.24 -14.50
CA ILE A 247 38.42 18.71 -14.40
C ILE A 247 38.42 20.23 -14.20
N MET A 248 39.28 20.75 -13.33
CA MET A 248 39.37 22.19 -13.11
C MET A 248 39.77 22.91 -14.39
N CYS A 249 40.83 22.47 -15.07
CA CYS A 249 41.26 23.08 -16.32
C CYS A 249 40.18 23.04 -17.40
N SER A 250 39.50 21.90 -17.59
CA SER A 250 38.51 21.76 -18.67
C SER A 250 37.19 22.50 -18.42
N THR A 251 36.88 22.83 -17.16
CA THR A 251 35.63 23.50 -16.78
C THR A 251 35.81 24.98 -16.44
N THR A 252 37.06 25.47 -16.41
CA THR A 252 37.34 26.87 -16.10
C THR A 252 37.07 27.73 -17.34
N PRO A 253 36.17 28.71 -17.28
CA PRO A 253 35.91 29.57 -18.41
C PRO A 253 37.03 30.58 -18.61
N ALA A 254 37.12 31.10 -19.83
CA ALA A 254 38.04 32.14 -20.23
C ALA A 254 37.34 33.17 -21.12
N ASP A 255 37.62 34.44 -20.89
CA ASP A 255 37.18 35.54 -21.74
C ASP A 255 38.40 36.20 -22.39
N PHE A 256 38.59 35.99 -23.70
CA PHE A 256 39.66 36.63 -24.46
C PHE A 256 39.25 36.79 -25.93
N LEU A 257 39.89 37.73 -26.65
CA LEU A 257 39.52 38.08 -28.04
C LEU A 257 38.04 38.48 -28.22
N GLN A 258 37.41 39.04 -27.18
CA GLN A 258 35.97 39.37 -27.17
C GLN A 258 35.05 38.14 -27.30
N HIS A 259 35.57 36.94 -27.02
CA HIS A 259 34.82 35.69 -27.00
C HIS A 259 34.84 35.08 -25.59
N HIS A 260 33.72 34.49 -25.22
CA HIS A 260 33.57 33.65 -24.03
C HIS A 260 33.82 32.19 -24.41
N PHE A 261 34.63 31.51 -23.63
CA PHE A 261 34.87 30.08 -23.75
C PHE A 261 34.50 29.41 -22.42
N ASP A 262 33.68 28.35 -22.49
CA ASP A 262 33.33 27.55 -21.30
C ASP A 262 34.54 26.79 -20.73
N GLY A 263 35.58 26.61 -21.54
CA GLY A 263 36.83 25.95 -21.22
C GLY A 263 37.82 25.96 -22.38
N PRO A 264 39.06 25.50 -22.16
CA PRO A 264 40.04 25.28 -23.22
C PRO A 264 39.68 24.08 -24.10
N THR A 265 40.20 24.06 -25.33
CA THR A 265 40.11 22.89 -26.22
C THR A 265 40.85 21.70 -25.61
N HIS A 266 42.04 21.95 -25.05
CA HIS A 266 42.88 20.93 -24.41
C HIS A 266 43.54 21.46 -23.14
N CYS A 267 43.85 20.54 -22.23
CA CYS A 267 44.57 20.83 -20.99
C CYS A 267 45.88 20.06 -20.97
N ALA A 268 46.98 20.75 -20.63
CA ALA A 268 48.30 20.16 -20.53
C ALA A 268 48.89 20.40 -19.15
N ASN A 269 49.57 19.39 -18.61
CA ASN A 269 50.37 19.50 -17.41
C ASN A 269 51.85 19.44 -17.81
N TRP A 270 52.56 20.57 -17.67
CA TRP A 270 53.98 20.69 -18.02
C TRP A 270 54.90 20.52 -16.80
N GLY A 271 54.43 19.82 -15.77
CA GLY A 271 55.19 19.50 -14.57
C GLY A 271 55.45 20.75 -13.73
N ILE A 272 56.73 21.13 -13.59
CA ILE A 272 57.14 22.30 -12.79
C ILE A 272 56.57 23.63 -13.31
N TRP A 273 56.15 23.66 -14.58
CA TRP A 273 55.56 24.83 -15.23
C TRP A 273 54.04 24.92 -15.04
N GLY A 274 53.45 24.00 -14.28
CA GLY A 274 52.04 24.02 -13.93
C GLY A 274 51.11 23.48 -15.01
N ILE A 275 49.84 23.87 -14.89
CA ILE A 275 48.73 23.43 -15.72
C ILE A 275 48.38 24.53 -16.71
N TRP A 276 48.16 24.16 -17.96
CA TRP A 276 47.91 25.09 -19.06
C TRP A 276 46.65 24.70 -19.82
N GLY A 277 45.84 25.70 -20.14
CA GLY A 277 44.78 25.59 -21.14
C GLY A 277 45.34 25.91 -22.51
N ILE A 278 44.84 25.19 -23.52
CA ILE A 278 45.18 25.34 -24.93
C ILE A 278 43.87 25.54 -25.69
N TRP A 279 43.78 26.65 -26.43
CA TRP A 279 42.63 26.97 -27.27
C TRP A 279 43.03 26.90 -28.74
N GLU A 280 42.22 26.21 -29.52
CA GLU A 280 42.26 26.21 -30.98
C GLU A 280 41.12 27.11 -31.47
N VAL A 281 41.47 28.32 -31.89
CA VAL A 281 40.51 29.35 -32.28
C VAL A 281 40.53 29.50 -33.80
N ARG A 282 39.35 29.58 -34.42
CA ARG A 282 39.26 29.79 -35.86
C ARG A 282 39.75 31.19 -36.22
N ASP A 283 40.68 31.26 -37.17
CA ASP A 283 41.27 32.50 -37.66
C ASP A 283 41.63 32.34 -39.14
N THR A 284 40.96 33.06 -40.04
CA THR A 284 41.17 32.99 -41.49
C THR A 284 42.47 33.65 -41.97
N SER A 285 43.23 34.27 -41.06
CA SER A 285 44.61 34.72 -41.35
C SER A 285 45.62 33.57 -41.27
N CYS A 286 45.20 32.46 -40.67
CA CYS A 286 45.77 31.13 -40.83
C CYS A 286 45.05 30.39 -41.98
#